data_AF-A0A1G1ZL49-F1
#
_entry.id   AF-A0A1G1ZL49-F1
#
_cell.length_a   1.000
_cell.length_b   1.000
_cell.length_c   1.000
_cell.angle_alpha   90.00
_cell.angle_beta   90.00
_cell.angle_gamma   90.00
#
_symmetry.space_group_name_H-M   'P 1'
#
loop_
_entity.id
_entity.type
_entity.pdbx_description
1 polymer ?
#
loop_
_entity_poly.entity_id
_entity_poly.type
_entity_poly.pdbx_seq_one_letter_code
_entity_poly.pdbx_strand_id
1 'polypeptide(L)'
;MKITLILVVVLLISLSLGISLRYFVNSPSIPQQSSSTSAMSNDEEIVQVPQETNCGNSVNCFIDAAKSCTLATASFSKDRNVFGILYSDTTFYRIEKSSESNKCILYLRFDNANLKFDQEIIDLWLKDGITMDKIQQQLETERSKQRKMLGRDGRCEFNTFNDLYDLLHKWLVLKSFSYGFTFDLATGKGTSEGDLVKAQCSGEYFTTDPLVQPYAE
;
A
#
# COMPACT_ATOMS: atom_id res chain seq x y z
N MET A 1 36.54 19.29 -4.86
CA MET A 1 36.42 17.82 -4.90
C MET A 1 34.98 17.27 -4.88
N LYS A 2 33.93 18.09 -4.68
CA LYS A 2 32.53 17.61 -4.70
C LYS A 2 31.86 17.58 -6.09
N ILE A 3 32.41 18.29 -7.08
CA ILE A 3 31.80 18.44 -8.42
C ILE A 3 32.07 17.21 -9.31
N THR A 4 33.18 16.49 -9.08
CA THR A 4 33.57 15.35 -9.92
C THR A 4 32.73 14.09 -9.68
N LEU A 5 32.12 13.95 -8.50
CA LEU A 5 31.30 12.77 -8.16
C LEU A 5 29.91 12.80 -8.82
N ILE A 6 29.35 13.99 -9.06
CA ILE A 6 28.01 14.17 -9.61
C ILE A 6 27.97 13.78 -11.11
N LEU A 7 29.04 14.07 -11.85
CA LEU A 7 29.12 13.74 -13.28
C LEU A 7 29.23 12.23 -13.57
N VAL A 8 29.82 11.45 -12.65
CA VAL A 8 29.97 9.99 -12.83
C VAL A 8 28.64 9.26 -12.61
N VAL A 9 27.79 9.74 -11.70
CA VAL A 9 26.48 9.13 -11.43
C VAL A 9 25.50 9.36 -12.58
N VAL A 10 25.53 10.54 -13.22
CA VAL A 10 24.65 10.87 -14.35
C VAL A 10 24.98 10.05 -15.61
N LEU A 11 26.26 9.67 -15.79
CA LEU A 11 26.70 8.87 -16.95
C LEU A 11 26.35 7.38 -16.85
N LEU A 12 26.10 6.85 -15.65
CA LEU A 12 25.72 5.44 -15.46
C LEU A 12 24.22 5.19 -15.69
N ILE A 13 23.37 6.21 -15.54
CA ILE A 13 21.91 6.08 -15.68
C ILE A 13 21.49 6.05 -17.17
N SER A 14 22.29 6.60 -18.07
CA SER A 14 21.96 6.68 -19.51
C SER A 14 22.24 5.40 -20.31
N LEU A 15 22.88 4.38 -19.72
CA LEU A 15 23.28 3.14 -20.40
C LEU A 15 22.29 1.97 -20.23
N SER A 16 21.22 2.09 -19.44
CA SER A 16 20.25 1.01 -19.20
C SER A 16 18.98 1.07 -20.07
N LEU A 17 18.85 2.06 -20.96
CA LEU A 17 17.66 2.23 -21.83
C LEU A 17 17.74 1.45 -23.16
N GLY A 18 18.67 0.52 -23.28
CA GLY A 18 18.85 -0.31 -24.47
C GLY A 18 18.24 -1.70 -24.31
N ILE A 19 17.23 -1.98 -25.15
CA ILE A 19 16.78 -3.31 -25.61
C ILE A 19 15.63 -3.93 -24.80
N SER A 20 14.41 -3.79 -25.33
CA SER A 20 13.38 -4.83 -25.24
C SER A 20 12.70 -4.99 -26.59
N LEU A 21 13.08 -6.05 -27.31
CA LEU A 21 12.40 -6.58 -28.48
C LEU A 21 10.94 -6.94 -28.13
N ARG A 22 9.98 -6.44 -28.90
CA ARG A 22 8.59 -6.91 -28.86
C ARG A 22 8.45 -8.16 -29.73
N TYR A 23 8.24 -9.32 -29.11
CA TYR A 23 7.64 -10.47 -29.77
C TYR A 23 6.12 -10.37 -29.66
N PHE A 24 5.46 -10.14 -30.80
CA PHE A 24 4.01 -10.33 -30.96
C PHE A 24 3.75 -11.83 -31.11
N VAL A 25 3.01 -12.43 -30.16
CA VAL A 25 2.47 -13.78 -30.29
C VAL A 25 0.96 -13.66 -30.51
N ASN A 26 0.50 -14.15 -31.66
CA ASN A 26 -0.91 -14.36 -31.99
C ASN A 26 -1.52 -15.42 -31.05
N SER A 27 -2.71 -15.16 -30.52
CA SER A 27 -3.56 -16.19 -29.92
C SER A 27 -4.84 -16.38 -30.73
N PRO A 28 -5.21 -17.63 -31.08
CA PRO A 28 -6.43 -17.94 -31.81
C PRO A 28 -7.67 -17.90 -30.90
N SER A 29 -8.78 -17.49 -31.49
CA SER A 29 -10.14 -17.46 -30.93
C SER A 29 -10.70 -18.86 -30.67
N ILE A 30 -11.24 -19.10 -29.47
CA ILE A 30 -12.00 -20.31 -29.09
C ILE A 30 -13.50 -20.05 -29.32
N PRO A 31 -14.25 -21.00 -29.90
CA PRO A 31 -15.70 -20.85 -30.13
C PRO A 31 -16.53 -21.06 -28.85
N GLN A 32 -17.60 -20.29 -28.73
CA GLN A 32 -18.63 -20.40 -27.70
C GLN A 32 -19.46 -21.67 -27.91
N GLN A 33 -19.61 -22.46 -26.85
CA GLN A 33 -20.53 -23.59 -26.81
C GLN A 33 -21.68 -23.27 -25.84
N SER A 34 -22.88 -23.26 -26.41
CA SER A 34 -24.18 -23.14 -25.76
C SER A 34 -24.56 -24.45 -25.07
N SER A 35 -25.15 -24.37 -23.87
CA SER A 35 -25.84 -25.49 -23.21
C SER A 35 -26.81 -24.91 -22.15
N SER A 36 -28.09 -24.84 -22.50
CA SER A 36 -29.18 -25.71 -22.00
C SER A 36 -29.58 -25.45 -20.55
N THR A 37 -30.57 -24.56 -20.42
CA THR A 37 -31.41 -24.30 -19.26
C THR A 37 -32.08 -25.59 -18.77
N SER A 38 -31.78 -25.98 -17.54
CA SER A 38 -32.55 -26.99 -16.79
C SER A 38 -33.19 -26.29 -15.60
N ALA A 39 -34.51 -26.37 -15.52
CA ALA A 39 -35.30 -25.86 -14.41
C ALA A 39 -35.02 -26.69 -13.15
N MET A 40 -34.55 -26.03 -12.09
CA MET A 40 -34.39 -26.64 -10.76
C MET A 40 -35.24 -25.90 -9.73
N SER A 41 -35.79 -26.71 -8.84
CA SER A 41 -36.67 -26.39 -7.72
C SER A 41 -36.08 -25.35 -6.77
N ASN A 42 -36.94 -24.45 -6.33
CA ASN A 42 -36.66 -23.47 -5.27
C ASN A 42 -36.56 -24.18 -3.91
N ASP A 43 -35.40 -24.75 -3.60
CA ASP A 43 -34.98 -24.93 -2.22
C ASP A 43 -34.29 -23.63 -1.78
N GLU A 44 -34.92 -22.93 -0.84
CA GLU A 44 -34.45 -21.67 -0.30
C GLU A 44 -33.24 -21.97 0.62
N GLU A 45 -32.05 -22.03 0.01
CA GLU A 45 -30.79 -22.19 0.73
C GLU A 45 -30.56 -20.96 1.63
N ILE A 46 -30.63 -21.17 2.95
CA ILE A 46 -30.33 -20.13 3.94
C ILE A 46 -28.83 -19.80 3.85
N VAL A 47 -28.49 -18.77 3.09
CA VAL A 47 -27.12 -18.24 2.99
C VAL A 47 -26.73 -17.61 4.33
N GLN A 48 -25.95 -18.33 5.14
CA GLN A 48 -25.37 -17.75 6.35
C GLN A 48 -24.29 -16.74 5.96
N VAL A 49 -24.55 -15.47 6.24
CA VAL A 49 -23.57 -14.39 6.05
C VAL A 49 -22.40 -14.64 7.01
N PRO A 50 -21.15 -14.70 6.53
CA PRO A 50 -19.98 -14.90 7.39
C PRO A 50 -19.92 -13.83 8.48
N GLN A 51 -19.78 -14.24 9.73
CA GLN A 51 -19.64 -13.31 10.85
C GLN A 51 -18.25 -12.65 10.80
N GLU A 52 -18.22 -11.31 10.76
CA GLU A 52 -16.98 -10.53 10.80
C GLU A 52 -16.34 -10.58 12.20
N THR A 53 -15.04 -10.87 12.24
CA THR A 53 -14.23 -10.82 13.47
C THR A 53 -13.60 -9.44 13.64
N ASN A 54 -14.03 -8.68 14.65
CA ASN A 54 -13.41 -7.39 14.96
C ASN A 54 -12.20 -7.60 15.88
N CYS A 55 -10.99 -7.44 15.34
CA CYS A 55 -9.74 -7.57 16.08
C CYS A 55 -9.30 -6.28 16.80
N GLY A 56 -9.97 -5.14 16.58
CA GLY A 56 -9.59 -3.87 17.17
C GLY A 56 -8.13 -3.50 16.85
N ASN A 57 -7.28 -3.44 17.87
CA ASN A 57 -5.84 -3.19 17.74
C ASN A 57 -4.97 -4.44 18.03
N SER A 58 -5.57 -5.63 18.13
CA SER A 58 -4.84 -6.88 18.38
C SER A 58 -4.19 -7.41 17.11
N VAL A 59 -2.87 -7.19 16.99
CA VAL A 59 -2.06 -7.68 15.85
C VAL A 59 -2.18 -9.20 15.70
N ASN A 60 -2.11 -9.96 16.80
CA ASN A 60 -2.17 -11.42 16.75
C ASN A 60 -3.52 -11.93 16.26
N CYS A 61 -4.63 -11.33 16.71
CA CYS A 61 -5.98 -11.67 16.21
C CYS A 61 -6.07 -11.50 14.69
N PHE A 62 -5.57 -10.36 14.19
CA PHE A 62 -5.67 -10.03 12.78
C PHE A 62 -4.79 -10.93 11.90
N ILE A 63 -3.58 -11.25 12.37
CA ILE A 63 -2.67 -12.19 11.70
C ILE A 63 -3.23 -13.61 11.72
N ASP A 64 -3.83 -14.06 12.82
CA ASP A 64 -4.43 -15.39 12.91
C ASP A 64 -5.61 -15.54 11.94
N ALA A 65 -6.42 -14.48 11.75
CA ALA A 65 -7.48 -14.46 10.75
C ALA A 65 -6.94 -14.64 9.31
N ALA A 66 -5.73 -14.17 9.02
CA ALA A 66 -5.11 -14.34 7.71
C ALA A 66 -4.78 -15.81 7.38
N LYS A 67 -4.52 -16.67 8.38
CA LYS A 67 -4.20 -18.09 8.17
C LYS A 67 -5.33 -18.89 7.54
N SER A 68 -6.56 -18.37 7.56
CA SER A 68 -7.75 -19.02 7.01
C SER A 68 -8.61 -18.09 6.15
N CYS A 69 -8.09 -16.92 5.75
CA CYS A 69 -8.84 -15.85 5.09
C CYS A 69 -10.18 -15.53 5.80
N THR A 70 -10.20 -15.59 7.13
CA THR A 70 -11.41 -15.28 7.91
C THR A 70 -11.71 -13.80 7.80
N LEU A 71 -12.97 -13.45 7.56
CA LEU A 71 -13.42 -12.07 7.52
C LEU A 71 -13.10 -11.38 8.85
N ALA A 72 -12.18 -10.42 8.82
CA ALA A 72 -11.71 -9.74 10.02
C ALA A 72 -11.34 -8.29 9.75
N THR A 73 -11.48 -7.44 10.76
CA THR A 73 -11.13 -6.01 10.70
C THR A 73 -10.20 -5.60 11.84
N ALA A 74 -9.32 -4.64 11.57
CA ALA A 74 -8.42 -4.07 12.56
C ALA A 74 -8.06 -2.61 12.22
N SER A 75 -7.65 -1.86 13.24
CA SER A 75 -7.12 -0.50 13.10
C SER A 75 -5.80 -0.40 13.86
N PHE A 76 -4.73 -0.07 13.15
CA PHE A 76 -3.40 0.08 13.74
C PHE A 76 -2.92 1.51 13.57
N SER A 77 -2.39 2.08 14.64
CA SER A 77 -1.74 3.38 14.63
C SER A 77 -0.22 3.22 14.63
N LYS A 78 0.47 4.06 13.88
CA LYS A 78 1.92 4.11 13.81
C LYS A 78 2.40 5.53 14.02
N ASP A 79 3.34 5.69 14.94
CA ASP A 79 4.07 6.94 15.14
C ASP A 79 5.47 6.80 14.54
N ARG A 80 5.93 7.84 13.82
CA ARG A 80 7.28 7.91 13.24
C ARG A 80 7.88 9.29 13.50
N ASN A 81 9.17 9.33 13.83
CA ASN A 81 9.96 10.55 13.85
C ASN A 81 10.99 10.49 12.72
N VAL A 82 10.83 11.33 11.71
CA VAL A 82 11.74 11.43 10.57
C VAL A 82 12.34 12.84 10.58
N PHE A 83 13.61 12.96 10.96
CA PHE A 83 14.34 14.23 11.03
C PHE A 83 13.62 15.34 11.82
N GLY A 84 12.99 15.01 12.96
CA GLY A 84 12.26 15.98 13.79
C GLY A 84 10.83 16.25 13.31
N ILE A 85 10.34 15.53 12.31
CA ILE A 85 8.94 15.55 11.89
C ILE A 85 8.25 14.32 12.48
N LEU A 86 7.25 14.57 13.32
CA LEU A 86 6.48 13.54 14.01
C LEU A 86 5.21 13.25 13.21
N TYR A 87 5.15 12.07 12.62
CA TYR A 87 3.99 11.53 11.91
C TYR A 87 3.23 10.58 12.83
N SER A 88 1.91 10.66 12.80
CA SER A 88 1.02 9.70 13.44
C SER A 88 -0.10 9.34 12.46
N ASP A 89 -0.15 8.09 12.03
CA ASP A 89 -1.15 7.60 11.08
C ASP A 89 -1.90 6.40 11.62
N THR A 90 -3.20 6.33 11.31
CA THR A 90 -4.04 5.17 11.60
C THR A 90 -4.51 4.57 10.28
N THR A 91 -4.21 3.29 10.09
CA THR A 91 -4.64 2.52 8.93
C THR A 91 -5.68 1.50 9.37
N PHE A 92 -6.80 1.48 8.66
CA PHE A 92 -7.81 0.44 8.74
C PHE A 92 -7.43 -0.72 7.83
N TYR A 93 -7.59 -1.94 8.33
CA TYR A 93 -7.33 -3.17 7.61
C TYR A 93 -8.56 -4.07 7.64
N ARG A 94 -8.84 -4.75 6.53
CA ARG A 94 -9.86 -5.80 6.44
C ARG A 94 -9.35 -6.99 5.65
N ILE A 95 -9.52 -8.20 6.18
CA ILE A 95 -9.26 -9.45 5.46
C ILE A 95 -10.58 -9.97 4.92
N GLU A 96 -10.60 -10.40 3.66
CA GLU A 96 -11.73 -11.06 3.02
C GLU A 96 -11.26 -12.36 2.38
N LYS A 97 -12.19 -13.30 2.22
CA LYS A 97 -11.99 -14.48 1.40
C LYS A 97 -12.23 -14.12 -0.08
N SER A 98 -11.32 -14.52 -0.96
CA SER A 98 -11.57 -14.44 -2.40
C SER A 98 -12.61 -15.49 -2.83
N SER A 99 -13.20 -15.30 -4.01
CA SER A 99 -14.04 -16.32 -4.64
C SER A 99 -13.24 -17.57 -5.01
N GLU A 100 -11.93 -17.44 -5.24
CA GLU A 100 -11.03 -18.55 -5.50
C GLU A 100 -10.55 -19.20 -4.19
N SER A 101 -10.40 -20.53 -4.21
CA SER A 101 -9.91 -21.27 -3.05
C SER A 101 -8.48 -20.84 -2.68
N ASN A 102 -8.21 -20.73 -1.38
CA ASN A 102 -6.90 -20.38 -0.79
C ASN A 102 -6.37 -18.96 -1.06
N LYS A 103 -7.11 -18.08 -1.74
CA LYS A 103 -6.73 -16.67 -1.90
C LYS A 103 -7.40 -15.80 -0.84
N CYS A 104 -6.62 -14.89 -0.26
CA CYS A 104 -7.13 -13.87 0.64
C CYS A 104 -7.01 -12.50 -0.02
N ILE A 105 -7.89 -11.60 0.40
CA ILE A 105 -7.87 -10.21 -0.01
C ILE A 105 -7.63 -9.37 1.23
N LEU A 106 -6.64 -8.48 1.15
CA LEU A 106 -6.40 -7.44 2.14
C LEU A 106 -6.89 -6.10 1.61
N TYR A 107 -7.84 -5.50 2.31
CA TYR A 107 -8.23 -4.11 2.14
C TYR A 107 -7.51 -3.23 3.16
N LEU A 108 -7.08 -2.05 2.71
CA LEU A 108 -6.32 -1.06 3.47
C LEU A 108 -6.95 0.31 3.24
N ARG A 109 -7.07 1.15 4.28
CA ARG A 109 -7.48 2.55 4.14
C ARG A 109 -6.81 3.43 5.18
N PHE A 110 -6.34 4.62 4.79
CA PHE A 110 -5.87 5.62 5.75
C PHE A 110 -7.06 6.33 6.40
N ASP A 111 -7.29 6.05 7.68
CA ASP A 111 -8.41 6.63 8.43
C ASP A 111 -8.03 7.97 9.07
N ASN A 112 -6.79 8.07 9.57
CA ASN A 112 -6.31 9.27 10.23
C ASN A 112 -4.83 9.49 9.93
N ALA A 113 -4.42 10.75 9.92
CA ALA A 113 -3.07 11.16 9.67
C ALA A 113 -2.86 12.54 10.32
N ASN A 114 -1.87 12.61 11.19
CA ASN A 114 -1.45 13.80 11.90
C ASN A 114 0.06 14.00 11.71
N LEU A 115 0.46 15.27 11.74
CA LEU A 115 1.84 15.70 11.57
C LEU A 115 2.10 16.92 12.45
N LYS A 116 3.24 16.90 13.13
CA LYS A 116 3.78 18.04 13.87
C LYS A 116 5.30 18.07 13.73
N PHE A 117 5.88 19.24 13.86
CA PHE A 117 7.32 19.37 14.07
C PHE A 117 7.63 19.19 15.55
N ASP A 118 8.73 18.50 15.82
CA ASP A 118 9.28 18.38 17.16
C ASP A 118 9.81 19.74 17.66
N GLN A 119 9.85 19.95 18.96
CA GLN A 119 10.29 21.23 19.52
C GLN A 119 11.76 21.50 19.19
N GLU A 120 12.60 20.47 19.15
CA GLU A 120 14.03 20.60 18.85
C GLU A 120 14.28 21.18 17.45
N ILE A 121 13.53 20.74 16.44
CA ILE A 121 13.68 21.27 15.08
C ILE A 121 13.12 22.70 14.96
N ILE A 122 12.06 23.01 15.70
CA ILE A 122 11.52 24.37 15.78
C ILE A 122 12.57 25.31 16.39
N ASP A 123 13.18 24.93 17.50
CA ASP A 123 14.19 25.74 18.18
C ASP A 123 15.44 25.94 17.31
N LEU A 124 15.87 24.90 16.60
CA LEU A 124 16.97 24.97 15.64
C LEU A 124 16.66 25.95 14.50
N TRP A 125 15.48 25.86 13.89
CA TRP A 125 15.08 26.77 12.82
C TRP A 125 14.91 28.22 13.28
N LEU A 126 14.41 28.45 14.49
CA LEU A 126 14.34 29.77 15.10
C LEU A 126 15.75 30.36 15.30
N LYS A 127 16.71 29.53 15.76
CA LYS A 127 18.12 29.92 15.89
C LYS A 127 18.76 30.27 14.54
N ASP A 128 18.34 29.59 13.48
CA ASP A 128 18.76 29.86 12.10
C ASP A 128 18.02 31.06 11.45
N GLY A 129 17.17 31.76 12.22
CA GLY A 129 16.47 32.97 11.79
C GLY A 129 15.20 32.71 10.97
N ILE A 130 14.72 31.47 10.91
CA ILE A 130 13.41 31.15 10.33
C ILE A 130 12.33 31.62 11.30
N THR A 131 11.38 32.41 10.82
CA THR A 131 10.29 32.94 11.65
C THR A 131 9.26 31.85 11.95
N MET A 132 8.57 31.97 13.08
CA MET A 132 7.48 31.05 13.44
C MET A 132 6.40 30.98 12.35
N ASP A 133 6.08 32.09 11.68
CA ASP A 133 5.11 32.12 10.57
C ASP A 133 5.52 31.21 9.41
N LYS A 134 6.82 31.20 9.04
CA LYS A 134 7.34 30.31 7.99
C LYS A 134 7.29 28.85 8.43
N ILE A 135 7.60 28.57 9.70
CA ILE A 135 7.51 27.21 10.26
C ILE A 135 6.06 26.72 10.21
N GLN A 136 5.09 27.55 10.61
CA GLN A 136 3.66 27.19 10.55
C GLN A 136 3.16 27.04 9.10
N GLN A 137 3.61 27.88 8.17
CA GLN A 137 3.28 27.74 6.76
C GLN A 137 3.81 26.42 6.18
N GLN A 138 5.05 26.03 6.54
CA GLN A 138 5.61 24.75 6.14
C GLN A 138 4.82 23.58 6.77
N LEU A 139 4.48 23.68 8.06
CA LEU A 139 3.68 22.66 8.75
C LEU A 139 2.32 22.45 8.06
N GLU A 140 1.63 23.54 7.72
CA GLU A 140 0.33 23.48 7.03
C GLU A 140 0.45 22.92 5.61
N THR A 141 1.57 23.21 4.92
CA THR A 141 1.87 22.62 3.61
C THR A 141 2.00 21.10 3.71
N GLU A 142 2.74 20.60 4.70
CA GLU A 142 2.90 19.16 4.90
C GLU A 142 1.60 18.48 5.36
N ARG A 143 0.84 19.11 6.26
CA ARG A 143 -0.50 18.62 6.66
C ARG A 143 -1.47 18.60 5.48
N SER A 144 -1.41 19.58 4.58
CA SER A 144 -2.21 19.59 3.36
C SER A 144 -1.90 18.39 2.46
N LYS A 145 -0.62 18.05 2.26
CA LYS A 145 -0.21 16.84 1.54
C LYS A 145 -0.72 15.57 2.23
N GLN A 146 -0.57 15.49 3.55
CA GLN A 146 -0.99 14.32 4.32
C GLN A 146 -2.51 14.11 4.27
N ARG A 147 -3.31 15.19 4.34
CA ARG A 147 -4.77 15.12 4.23
C ARG A 147 -5.25 14.54 2.90
N LYS A 148 -4.49 14.68 1.82
CA LYS A 148 -4.82 14.06 0.53
C LYS A 148 -4.74 12.53 0.56
N MET A 149 -4.08 11.95 1.55
CA MET A 149 -3.99 10.50 1.73
C MET A 149 -5.19 9.93 2.50
N LEU A 150 -5.92 10.75 3.25
CA LEU A 150 -7.05 10.30 4.05
C LEU A 150 -8.17 9.76 3.16
N GLY A 151 -8.73 8.62 3.55
CA GLY A 151 -9.77 7.94 2.80
C GLY A 151 -9.26 7.17 1.57
N ARG A 152 -8.00 7.36 1.15
CA ARG A 152 -7.42 6.55 0.08
C ARG A 152 -7.38 5.09 0.53
N ASP A 153 -7.89 4.23 -0.33
CA ASP A 153 -7.99 2.81 -0.05
C ASP A 153 -7.31 1.94 -1.10
N GLY A 154 -7.02 0.72 -0.69
CA GLY A 154 -6.26 -0.24 -1.46
C GLY A 154 -6.81 -1.63 -1.22
N ARG A 155 -6.81 -2.44 -2.27
CA ARG A 155 -7.18 -3.85 -2.22
C ARG A 155 -6.05 -4.65 -2.83
N CYS A 156 -5.50 -5.61 -2.09
CA CYS A 156 -4.50 -6.55 -2.56
C CYS A 156 -5.07 -7.97 -2.48
N GLU A 157 -5.16 -8.65 -3.61
CA GLU A 157 -5.48 -10.07 -3.66
C GLU A 157 -4.19 -10.90 -3.71
N PHE A 158 -4.02 -11.81 -2.76
CA PHE A 158 -2.82 -12.63 -2.61
C PHE A 158 -2.99 -13.98 -3.28
N ASN A 159 -1.90 -14.51 -3.83
CA ASN A 159 -1.89 -15.82 -4.48
C ASN A 159 -2.22 -16.96 -3.50
N THR A 160 -1.81 -16.83 -2.23
CA THR A 160 -2.14 -17.77 -1.15
C THR A 160 -2.35 -17.04 0.17
N PHE A 161 -3.08 -17.65 1.10
CA PHE A 161 -3.23 -17.14 2.46
C PHE A 161 -1.90 -17.03 3.22
N ASN A 162 -0.94 -17.91 2.92
CA ASN A 162 0.41 -17.86 3.50
C ASN A 162 1.14 -16.57 3.08
N ASP A 163 0.96 -16.13 1.84
CA ASP A 163 1.60 -14.89 1.37
C ASP A 163 1.06 -13.66 2.11
N LEU A 164 -0.25 -13.63 2.41
CA LEU A 164 -0.82 -12.58 3.25
C LEU A 164 -0.31 -12.68 4.70
N TYR A 165 -0.30 -13.87 5.28
CA TYR A 165 0.20 -14.11 6.63
C TYR A 165 1.65 -13.63 6.78
N ASP A 166 2.54 -14.02 5.87
CA ASP A 166 3.95 -13.65 5.87
C ASP A 166 4.11 -12.12 5.76
N LEU A 167 3.31 -11.48 4.90
CA LEU A 167 3.30 -10.02 4.76
C LEU A 167 2.91 -9.34 6.07
N LEU A 168 1.77 -9.73 6.66
CA LEU A 168 1.27 -9.10 7.88
C LEU A 168 2.21 -9.34 9.07
N HIS A 169 2.81 -10.53 9.16
CA HIS A 169 3.82 -10.83 10.17
C HIS A 169 5.05 -9.93 9.99
N LYS A 170 5.54 -9.77 8.76
CA LYS A 170 6.67 -8.89 8.46
C LYS A 170 6.37 -7.42 8.82
N TRP A 171 5.21 -6.92 8.41
CA TRP A 171 4.83 -5.52 8.57
C TRP A 171 4.46 -5.15 10.01
N LEU A 172 3.66 -5.98 10.68
CA LEU A 172 3.07 -5.65 11.98
C LEU A 172 3.88 -6.17 13.16
N VAL A 173 4.59 -7.31 13.00
CA VAL A 173 5.40 -7.92 14.07
C VAL A 173 6.86 -7.51 13.93
N LEU A 174 7.46 -7.76 12.77
CA LEU A 174 8.88 -7.45 12.54
C LEU A 174 9.13 -5.95 12.31
N LYS A 175 8.07 -5.16 12.07
CA LYS A 175 8.14 -3.74 11.71
C LYS A 175 9.10 -3.49 10.54
N SER A 176 9.23 -4.47 9.65
CA SER A 176 10.11 -4.44 8.50
C SER A 176 9.26 -4.21 7.26
N PHE A 177 9.58 -3.17 6.50
CA PHE A 177 8.87 -2.81 5.28
C PHE A 177 9.89 -2.71 4.15
N SER A 178 9.71 -3.47 3.08
CA SER A 178 10.49 -3.31 1.86
C SER A 178 9.58 -2.75 0.77
N TYR A 179 9.68 -1.43 0.53
CA TYR A 179 9.03 -0.81 -0.61
C TYR A 179 9.92 -0.95 -1.85
N GLY A 180 9.39 -1.60 -2.87
CA GLY A 180 9.78 -1.35 -4.26
C GLY A 180 8.49 -1.11 -5.03
N PHE A 181 8.25 0.08 -5.53
CA PHE A 181 7.06 0.30 -6.36
C PHE A 181 7.52 1.02 -7.60
N THR A 182 7.59 0.27 -8.70
CA THR A 182 7.85 0.84 -10.02
C THR A 182 6.50 1.09 -10.66
N PHE A 183 6.16 2.37 -10.85
CA PHE A 183 4.92 2.78 -11.50
C PHE A 183 5.19 3.03 -12.98
N ASP A 184 4.55 2.25 -13.86
CA ASP A 184 4.58 2.51 -15.29
C ASP A 184 3.55 3.60 -15.64
N LEU A 185 4.06 4.81 -15.84
CA LEU A 185 3.28 6.00 -16.21
C LEU A 185 2.54 5.86 -17.54
N ALA A 186 2.98 4.97 -18.44
CA ALA A 186 2.34 4.78 -19.74
C ALA A 186 1.11 3.87 -19.66
N THR A 187 1.11 2.92 -18.72
CA THR A 187 0.03 1.93 -18.57
C THR A 187 -0.86 2.19 -17.35
N GLY A 188 -0.44 3.09 -16.45
CA GLY A 188 -1.11 3.33 -15.17
C GLY A 188 -1.02 2.13 -14.22
N LYS A 189 -0.13 1.17 -14.50
CA LYS A 189 0.08 -0.03 -13.70
C LYS A 189 1.31 0.13 -12.82
N GLY A 190 1.13 -0.09 -11.53
CA GLY A 190 2.25 -0.34 -10.63
C GLY A 190 2.69 -1.79 -10.76
N THR A 191 3.98 -2.04 -10.94
CA THR A 191 4.58 -3.31 -10.56
C THR A 191 5.14 -3.17 -9.16
N SER A 192 4.66 -4.01 -8.25
CA SER A 192 5.22 -4.15 -6.91
C SER A 192 6.54 -4.90 -7.01
N GLU A 193 7.64 -4.21 -6.75
CA GLU A 193 8.86 -4.83 -6.26
C GLU A 193 8.76 -4.95 -4.71
N GLY A 194 9.57 -5.81 -4.08
CA GLY A 194 9.50 -6.00 -2.63
C GLY A 194 8.24 -6.76 -2.14
N ASP A 195 7.68 -6.34 -1.00
CA ASP A 195 6.80 -7.20 -0.19
C ASP A 195 5.44 -7.51 -0.84
N LEU A 196 4.99 -6.70 -1.80
CA LEU A 196 3.70 -6.85 -2.49
C LEU A 196 3.80 -7.60 -3.82
N VAL A 197 4.97 -8.14 -4.20
CA VAL A 197 5.16 -8.88 -5.47
C VAL A 197 4.26 -10.12 -5.58
N LYS A 198 3.81 -10.65 -4.43
CA LYS A 198 2.95 -11.82 -4.33
C LYS A 198 1.45 -11.50 -4.34
N ALA A 199 1.09 -10.24 -4.58
CA ALA A 199 -0.29 -9.78 -4.60
C ALA A 199 -0.61 -8.93 -5.84
N GLN A 200 -1.86 -9.00 -6.28
CA GLN A 200 -2.42 -8.07 -7.25
C GLN A 200 -3.10 -6.93 -6.50
N CYS A 201 -2.48 -5.76 -6.50
CA CYS A 201 -2.95 -4.61 -5.74
C CYS A 201 -3.56 -3.54 -6.65
N SER A 202 -4.66 -2.94 -6.20
CA SER A 202 -5.35 -1.82 -6.87
C SER A 202 -5.90 -0.83 -5.84
N GLY A 203 -6.21 0.39 -6.27
CA GLY A 203 -6.74 1.47 -5.41
C GLY A 203 -5.77 2.62 -5.22
N GLU A 204 -6.31 3.73 -4.70
CA GLU A 204 -5.57 4.99 -4.50
C GLU A 204 -4.52 4.92 -3.40
N TYR A 205 -4.58 3.92 -2.52
CA TYR A 205 -3.55 3.65 -1.51
C TYR A 205 -2.18 3.37 -2.14
N PHE A 206 -2.17 2.78 -3.33
CA PHE A 206 -0.95 2.41 -4.06
C PHE A 206 -0.54 3.41 -5.13
N THR A 207 -1.32 4.47 -5.34
CA THR A 207 -0.96 5.51 -6.31
C THR A 207 0.00 6.50 -5.67
N THR A 208 1.18 6.64 -6.26
CA THR A 208 2.09 7.74 -5.91
C THR A 208 1.52 9.01 -6.51
N ASP A 209 0.95 9.89 -5.68
CA ASP A 209 0.75 11.27 -6.10
C ASP A 209 2.15 11.85 -6.35
N PRO A 210 2.46 12.39 -7.55
CA PRO A 210 3.77 13.00 -7.81
C PRO A 210 4.12 14.13 -6.83
N LEU A 211 3.13 14.68 -6.11
CA LEU A 211 3.30 15.69 -5.06
C LEU A 211 3.49 15.11 -3.66
N VAL A 212 3.29 13.80 -3.50
CA VAL A 212 3.47 13.02 -2.27
C VAL A 212 4.43 11.88 -2.60
N GLN A 213 5.65 12.22 -3.02
CA GLN A 213 6.67 11.19 -3.06
C GLN A 213 6.92 10.71 -1.62
N PRO A 214 6.85 9.40 -1.35
CA PRO A 214 7.31 8.89 -0.08
C PRO A 214 8.77 9.34 0.06
N TYR A 215 9.10 9.94 1.19
CA TYR A 215 10.48 10.15 1.58
C TYR A 215 11.13 8.77 1.61
N ALA A 216 11.78 8.39 0.51
CA ALA A 216 12.61 7.21 0.46
C ALA A 216 13.75 7.44 1.45
N GLU A 217 13.88 6.52 2.42
CA GLU A 217 15.05 6.45 3.30
C GLU A 217 16.32 6.17 2.51
#